data_AF-A0A662ES78-F1
#
_entry.id   AF-A0A662ES78-F1
#
_cell.length_a   1.000
_cell.length_b   1.000
_cell.length_c   1.000
_cell.angle_alpha   90.00
_cell.angle_beta   90.00
_cell.angle_gamma   90.00
#
_symmetry.space_group_name_H-M   'P 1'
#
loop_
_entity.id
_entity.type
_entity.pdbx_description
1 polymer ?
#
loop_
_entity_poly.entity_id
_entity_poly.type
_entity_poly.pdbx_seq_one_letter_code
_entity_poly.pdbx_strand_id
1 'polypeptide(L)'
;MQKLFIGSVIVLMLGAAFSLSGFAQARASSSASTDGPVRATVGTFVLEAGSRIAFELRRSDPCPCMCGDIFVTGMSVVDRAGKEVYREGVDSVPYTDWTGMWDLSRADGTPVAPGEYTILIRTSLGEFRAEVRIVHPGEGSFSGRLCATASVCGLGLDVYRLVTKDDDGKTIPLRAGDKVMIALPGNPTTGYEWTGPDALPAGVLEPIPGVNYRPDSGLIGAGGTFLFRYAAVGPGRVELSFSYRRSWEEAPASDSFSIVISVGGV
;
A
#
# COMPACT_ATOMS: atom_id res chain seq x y z
N MET A 1 -26.71 66.98 -30.16
CA MET A 1 -27.01 66.26 -28.90
C MET A 1 -27.96 65.13 -29.25
N GLN A 2 -27.47 63.89 -29.36
CA GLN A 2 -28.31 62.72 -29.63
C GLN A 2 -27.73 61.54 -28.85
N LYS A 3 -28.60 60.93 -28.03
CA LYS A 3 -28.25 59.95 -27.01
C LYS A 3 -28.01 58.57 -27.62
N LEU A 4 -26.96 57.97 -27.09
CA LEU A 4 -26.57 56.56 -27.01
C LEU A 4 -27.76 55.58 -26.86
N PHE A 5 -27.80 54.53 -27.68
CA PHE A 5 -28.41 53.24 -27.34
C PHE A 5 -27.47 52.13 -27.82
N ILE A 6 -26.86 51.44 -26.85
CA ILE A 6 -25.98 50.27 -27.05
C ILE A 6 -26.89 49.04 -27.11
N GLY A 7 -26.91 48.36 -28.26
CA GLY A 7 -27.56 47.06 -28.42
C GLY A 7 -26.59 45.93 -28.04
N SER A 8 -26.94 45.15 -27.02
CA SER A 8 -26.22 43.95 -26.62
C SER A 8 -26.36 42.84 -27.67
N VAL A 9 -25.23 42.39 -28.22
CA VAL A 9 -25.13 41.15 -28.99
C VAL A 9 -25.07 39.99 -28.00
N ILE A 10 -26.11 39.16 -27.99
CA ILE A 10 -26.15 37.91 -27.22
C ILE A 10 -25.45 36.84 -28.08
N VAL A 11 -24.17 36.57 -27.79
CA VAL A 11 -23.45 35.43 -28.34
C VAL A 11 -23.85 34.19 -27.52
N LEU A 12 -24.67 33.33 -28.11
CA LEU A 12 -25.02 32.02 -27.58
C LEU A 12 -23.80 31.09 -27.75
N MET A 13 -22.94 31.02 -26.73
CA MET A 13 -21.91 29.99 -26.64
C MET A 13 -22.57 28.67 -26.22
N LEU A 14 -22.62 27.69 -27.12
CA LEU A 14 -22.85 26.29 -26.76
C LEU A 14 -21.69 25.85 -25.85
N GLY A 15 -21.93 25.81 -24.55
CA GLY A 15 -21.05 25.17 -23.59
C GLY A 15 -21.11 23.67 -23.81
N ALA A 16 -20.06 23.10 -24.41
CA ALA A 16 -19.80 21.67 -24.32
C ALA A 16 -19.68 21.31 -22.84
N ALA A 17 -20.62 20.49 -22.36
CA ALA A 17 -20.53 19.85 -21.06
C ALA A 17 -19.36 18.85 -21.10
N PHE A 18 -18.14 19.35 -20.90
CA PHE A 18 -17.04 18.52 -20.45
C PHE A 18 -17.41 18.08 -19.05
N SER A 19 -17.83 16.83 -18.93
CA SER A 19 -17.85 16.11 -17.66
C SER A 19 -16.42 16.15 -17.12
N LEU A 20 -16.17 17.07 -16.19
CA LEU A 20 -15.00 17.04 -15.33
C LEU A 20 -15.10 15.73 -14.54
N SER A 21 -14.41 14.69 -15.01
CA SER A 21 -14.09 13.53 -14.21
C SER A 21 -13.40 14.04 -12.94
N GLY A 22 -14.12 14.01 -11.83
CA GLY A 22 -13.62 14.47 -10.55
C GLY A 22 -12.37 13.68 -10.18
N PHE A 23 -11.23 14.35 -10.16
CA PHE A 23 -10.00 13.78 -9.60
C PHE A 23 -10.24 13.56 -8.10
N ALA A 24 -10.34 12.31 -7.67
CA ALA A 24 -10.29 11.98 -6.25
C ALA A 24 -8.85 12.21 -5.75
N GLN A 25 -8.58 13.38 -5.19
CA GLN A 25 -7.36 13.60 -4.40
C GLN A 25 -7.49 12.79 -3.11
N ALA A 26 -6.55 11.86 -2.86
CA ALA A 26 -6.38 11.29 -1.53
C ALA A 26 -6.02 12.45 -0.57
N ARG A 27 -6.92 12.76 0.38
CA ARG A 27 -6.67 13.79 1.39
C ARG A 27 -5.85 13.19 2.52
N ALA A 28 -4.55 13.44 2.55
CA ALA A 28 -3.72 13.16 3.70
C ALA A 28 -3.71 14.37 4.65
N SER A 29 -3.81 14.14 5.95
CA SER A 29 -3.65 15.19 6.95
C SER A 29 -2.81 14.68 8.11
N SER A 30 -1.79 15.43 8.50
CA SER A 30 -0.94 15.14 9.66
C SER A 30 -1.11 16.23 10.70
N SER A 31 -1.30 15.85 11.96
CA SER A 31 -1.28 16.79 13.08
C SER A 31 -0.34 16.25 14.16
N ALA A 32 0.59 17.08 14.64
CA ALA A 32 1.41 16.79 15.80
C ALA A 32 1.01 17.74 16.93
N SER A 33 0.78 17.20 18.12
CA SER A 33 0.54 17.97 19.35
C SER A 33 1.75 17.85 20.26
N THR A 34 2.07 18.90 21.00
CA THR A 34 3.16 18.90 21.98
C THR A 34 2.80 18.11 23.25
N ASP A 35 1.51 17.88 23.51
CA ASP A 35 0.97 17.23 24.72
C ASP A 35 0.19 15.93 24.42
N GLY A 36 0.33 15.34 23.23
CA GLY A 36 -0.42 14.13 22.86
C GLY A 36 0.29 13.27 21.80
N PRO A 37 -0.14 12.00 21.63
CA PRO A 37 0.50 11.09 20.68
C PRO A 37 0.43 11.65 19.25
N VAL A 38 1.51 11.45 18.50
CA VAL A 38 1.57 11.77 17.07
C VAL A 38 0.40 11.11 16.34
N ARG A 39 -0.34 11.88 15.52
CA ARG A 39 -1.45 11.37 14.69
C ARG A 39 -1.27 11.80 13.23
N ALA A 40 -0.88 10.86 12.39
CA ALA A 40 -0.83 11.04 10.95
C ALA A 40 -1.98 10.25 10.31
N THR A 41 -2.88 10.89 9.57
CA THR A 41 -3.94 10.22 8.81
C THR A 41 -3.57 10.18 7.34
N VAL A 42 -3.28 8.97 6.87
CA VAL A 42 -2.88 8.71 5.49
C VAL A 42 -4.12 8.42 4.63
N GLY A 43 -4.64 9.46 3.96
CA GLY A 43 -5.59 9.34 2.85
C GLY A 43 -6.89 8.59 3.16
N THR A 44 -7.73 8.43 2.14
CA THR A 44 -8.75 7.37 2.13
C THR A 44 -8.46 6.44 0.96
N PHE A 45 -8.12 5.19 1.25
CA PHE A 45 -7.88 4.18 0.22
C PHE A 45 -9.17 3.48 -0.13
N VAL A 46 -9.49 3.33 -1.42
CA VAL A 46 -10.66 2.56 -1.86
C VAL A 46 -10.19 1.18 -2.26
N LEU A 47 -10.67 0.14 -1.57
CA LEU A 47 -10.32 -1.25 -1.81
C LEU A 47 -11.55 -2.06 -2.12
N GLU A 48 -11.47 -2.96 -3.10
CA GLU A 48 -12.51 -3.94 -3.33
C GLU A 48 -12.44 -5.05 -2.28
N ALA A 49 -13.59 -5.52 -1.81
CA ALA A 49 -13.66 -6.69 -0.95
C ALA A 49 -12.90 -7.88 -1.58
N GLY A 50 -12.12 -8.60 -0.74
CA GLY A 50 -11.23 -9.67 -1.20
C GLY A 50 -9.85 -9.19 -1.68
N SER A 51 -9.59 -7.88 -1.70
CA SER A 51 -8.24 -7.34 -1.84
C SER A 51 -7.40 -7.60 -0.59
N ARG A 52 -6.08 -7.47 -0.72
CA ARG A 52 -5.13 -7.50 0.40
C ARG A 52 -4.25 -6.27 0.35
N ILE A 53 -3.80 -5.79 1.51
CA ILE A 53 -2.96 -4.61 1.65
C ILE A 53 -1.83 -4.84 2.62
N ALA A 54 -0.73 -4.13 2.40
CA ALA A 54 0.42 -4.12 3.30
C ALA A 54 0.88 -2.69 3.60
N PHE A 55 1.62 -2.55 4.70
CA PHE A 55 1.99 -1.29 5.32
C PHE A 55 3.44 -1.31 5.77
N GLU A 56 4.15 -0.22 5.48
CA GLU A 56 5.48 0.02 6.03
C GLU A 56 5.63 1.48 6.44
N LEU A 57 6.29 1.71 7.57
CA LEU A 57 6.66 3.06 7.97
C LEU A 57 7.94 3.46 7.22
N ARG A 58 7.97 4.68 6.68
CA ARG A 58 9.12 5.21 5.95
C ARG A 58 9.54 6.55 6.52
N ARG A 59 10.82 6.67 6.87
CA ARG A 59 11.42 7.94 7.29
C ARG A 59 12.12 8.61 6.11
N SER A 60 12.01 9.92 6.03
CA SER A 60 12.74 10.75 5.07
C SER A 60 14.22 10.82 5.46
N ASP A 61 15.09 10.85 4.45
CA ASP A 61 16.53 11.04 4.61
C ASP A 61 16.96 12.29 3.80
N PRO A 62 17.53 13.34 4.41
CA PRO A 62 17.89 13.46 5.84
C PRO A 62 16.68 13.53 6.78
N CYS A 63 16.82 12.96 7.98
CA CYS A 63 15.79 12.95 9.01
C CYS A 63 15.51 14.38 9.53
N PRO A 64 14.27 14.90 9.42
CA PRO A 64 13.96 16.27 9.86
C PRO A 64 13.92 16.47 11.39
N CYS A 65 13.30 15.55 12.12
CA CYS A 65 13.18 15.59 13.59
C CYS A 65 12.78 14.22 14.16
N MET A 66 12.85 14.06 15.49
CA MET A 66 12.52 12.80 16.19
C MET A 66 13.25 11.58 15.60
N CYS A 67 14.54 11.75 15.32
CA CYS A 67 15.37 10.78 14.61
C CYS A 67 15.82 9.58 15.44
N GLY A 68 15.35 9.46 16.69
CA GLY A 68 15.59 8.29 17.53
C GLY A 68 14.95 7.03 16.97
N ASP A 69 15.22 5.90 17.63
CA ASP A 69 14.67 4.61 17.24
C ASP A 69 13.15 4.58 17.42
N ILE A 70 12.47 4.04 16.41
CA ILE A 70 11.01 3.87 16.42
C ILE A 70 10.71 2.41 16.40
N PHE A 71 9.88 2.00 17.35
CA PHE A 71 9.42 0.64 17.46
C PHE A 71 7.94 0.58 17.18
N VAL A 72 7.51 -0.41 16.41
CA VAL A 72 6.11 -0.77 16.24
C VAL A 72 5.74 -1.77 17.33
N THR A 73 4.61 -1.53 17.98
CA THR A 73 4.11 -2.35 19.10
C THR A 73 2.79 -3.03 18.78
N GLY A 74 2.21 -2.77 17.62
CA GLY A 74 1.02 -3.47 17.15
C GLY A 74 0.29 -2.77 16.02
N MET A 75 -0.55 -3.53 15.35
CA MET A 75 -1.52 -3.04 14.38
C MET A 75 -2.92 -3.48 14.80
N SER A 76 -3.91 -2.64 14.58
CA SER A 76 -5.31 -3.02 14.70
C SER A 76 -6.14 -2.30 13.65
N VAL A 77 -7.26 -2.90 13.27
CA VAL A 77 -8.23 -2.27 12.39
C VAL A 77 -9.53 -2.11 13.17
N VAL A 78 -10.09 -0.91 13.11
CA VAL A 78 -11.39 -0.59 13.70
C VAL A 78 -12.38 -0.18 12.62
N ASP A 79 -13.65 -0.49 12.82
CA ASP A 79 -14.73 0.02 11.98
C ASP A 79 -15.04 1.51 12.31
N ARG A 80 -16.00 2.09 11.57
CA ARG A 80 -16.46 3.47 11.79
C ARG A 80 -16.93 3.78 13.22
N ALA A 81 -17.43 2.77 13.96
CA ALA A 81 -17.84 2.94 15.35
C ALA A 81 -16.68 2.82 16.35
N GLY A 82 -15.46 2.55 15.86
CA GLY A 82 -14.28 2.30 16.67
C GLY A 82 -14.20 0.88 17.22
N LYS A 83 -15.05 -0.04 16.76
CA LYS A 83 -15.01 -1.44 17.18
C LYS A 83 -13.88 -2.15 16.46
N GLU A 84 -13.01 -2.81 17.21
CA GLU A 84 -11.93 -3.61 16.65
C GLU A 84 -12.46 -4.80 15.84
N VAL A 85 -11.95 -4.94 14.61
CA VAL A 85 -12.28 -6.05 13.70
C VAL A 85 -11.08 -6.95 13.43
N TYR A 86 -9.86 -6.43 13.56
CA TYR A 86 -8.60 -7.15 13.38
C TYR A 86 -7.55 -6.60 14.34
N ARG A 87 -6.67 -7.47 14.84
CA ARG A 87 -5.51 -7.10 15.66
C ARG A 87 -4.34 -8.02 15.36
N GLU A 88 -3.18 -7.41 15.15
CA GLU A 88 -1.88 -8.06 15.13
C GLU A 88 -1.06 -7.46 16.28
N GLY A 89 -0.82 -8.27 17.31
CA GLY A 89 0.16 -7.95 18.34
C GLY A 89 1.55 -8.30 17.82
N VAL A 90 2.51 -7.39 17.98
CA VAL A 90 3.92 -7.68 17.72
C VAL A 90 4.73 -7.37 18.96
N ASP A 91 5.74 -8.20 19.23
CA ASP A 91 6.82 -7.80 20.13
C ASP A 91 7.44 -6.52 19.57
N SER A 92 7.83 -5.59 20.43
CA SER A 92 8.36 -4.29 20.04
C SER A 92 9.50 -4.43 19.03
N VAL A 93 9.24 -4.14 17.75
CA VAL A 93 10.20 -4.34 16.65
C VAL A 93 10.57 -3.01 16.00
N PRO A 94 11.82 -2.82 15.54
CA PRO A 94 12.18 -1.63 14.77
C PRO A 94 11.25 -1.44 13.59
N TYR A 95 10.83 -0.21 13.31
CA TYR A 95 9.86 0.07 12.24
C TYR A 95 10.35 -0.37 10.85
N THR A 96 11.66 -0.45 10.63
CA THR A 96 12.29 -0.91 9.39
C THR A 96 12.12 -2.41 9.16
N ASP A 97 11.92 -3.16 10.25
CA ASP A 97 11.80 -4.61 10.25
C ASP A 97 10.33 -5.04 10.35
N TRP A 98 9.42 -4.07 10.47
CA TRP A 98 8.00 -4.29 10.57
C TRP A 98 7.31 -4.09 9.21
N THR A 99 6.50 -5.07 8.83
CA THR A 99 5.56 -4.97 7.72
C THR A 99 4.20 -5.41 8.22
N GLY A 100 3.22 -4.50 8.23
CA GLY A 100 1.83 -4.84 8.53
C GLY A 100 1.16 -5.44 7.30
N MET A 101 0.39 -6.52 7.46
CA MET A 101 -0.38 -7.11 6.37
C MET A 101 -1.81 -7.33 6.83
N TRP A 102 -2.76 -7.03 5.96
CA TRP A 102 -4.16 -7.27 6.22
C TRP A 102 -4.87 -7.72 4.95
N ASP A 103 -5.53 -8.85 5.03
CA ASP A 103 -6.28 -9.49 3.96
C ASP A 103 -7.76 -9.04 3.90
N LEU A 104 -8.08 -7.94 4.60
CA LEU A 104 -9.44 -7.42 4.74
C LEU A 104 -10.36 -8.46 5.40
N SER A 105 -9.83 -9.30 6.28
CA SER A 105 -10.61 -10.22 7.10
C SER A 105 -10.63 -9.81 8.57
N ARG A 106 -11.63 -10.35 9.28
CA ARG A 106 -11.70 -10.30 10.74
C ARG A 106 -10.72 -11.32 11.33
N ALA A 107 -10.51 -11.26 12.64
CA ALA A 107 -9.67 -12.22 13.36
C ALA A 107 -10.11 -13.70 13.21
N ASP A 108 -11.36 -13.97 12.84
CA ASP A 108 -11.89 -15.32 12.57
C ASP A 108 -11.74 -15.75 11.10
N GLY A 109 -11.07 -14.93 10.26
CA GLY A 109 -10.89 -15.16 8.83
C GLY A 109 -12.09 -14.77 7.97
N THR A 110 -13.20 -14.29 8.56
CA THR A 110 -14.35 -13.84 7.76
C THR A 110 -14.05 -12.49 7.08
N PRO A 111 -14.37 -12.30 5.79
CA PRO A 111 -14.17 -11.02 5.13
C PRO A 111 -14.92 -9.89 5.84
N VAL A 112 -14.31 -8.72 5.96
CA VAL A 112 -15.02 -7.53 6.44
C VAL A 112 -16.00 -7.03 5.38
N ALA A 113 -17.12 -6.47 5.83
CA ALA A 113 -18.13 -5.92 4.93
C ALA A 113 -17.62 -4.62 4.26
N PRO A 114 -18.20 -4.21 3.12
CA PRO A 114 -18.00 -2.87 2.60
C PRO A 114 -18.35 -1.80 3.64
N GLY A 115 -17.55 -0.75 3.72
CA GLY A 115 -17.65 0.26 4.76
C GLY A 115 -16.37 1.05 4.97
N GLU A 116 -16.36 1.90 5.98
CA GLU A 116 -15.19 2.70 6.37
C GLU A 116 -14.51 2.08 7.59
N TYR A 117 -13.19 2.00 7.50
CA TYR A 117 -12.30 1.38 8.46
C TYR A 117 -11.09 2.28 8.70
N THR A 118 -10.54 2.19 9.92
CA THR A 118 -9.31 2.88 10.28
C THR A 118 -8.29 1.86 10.76
N ILE A 119 -7.12 1.89 10.14
CA ILE A 119 -5.97 1.07 10.51
C ILE A 119 -5.13 1.90 11.47
N LEU A 120 -4.85 1.35 12.64
CA LEU A 120 -4.11 1.97 13.72
C LEU A 120 -2.79 1.22 13.88
N ILE A 121 -1.68 1.90 13.65
CA ILE A 121 -0.33 1.38 13.84
C ILE A 121 0.25 2.05 15.08
N ARG A 122 0.40 1.28 16.15
CA ARG A 122 0.92 1.76 17.42
C ARG A 122 2.44 1.71 17.41
N THR A 123 3.06 2.80 17.83
CA THR A 123 4.52 2.96 17.86
C THR A 123 4.98 3.57 19.18
N SER A 124 6.30 3.56 19.42
CA SER A 124 6.93 4.27 20.54
C SER A 124 6.72 5.81 20.50
N LEU A 125 6.38 6.39 19.34
CA LEU A 125 6.13 7.83 19.19
C LEU A 125 4.64 8.21 19.22
N GLY A 126 3.74 7.25 19.19
CA GLY A 126 2.30 7.49 19.04
C GLY A 126 1.64 6.56 18.05
N GLU A 127 0.55 7.02 17.42
CA GLU A 127 -0.32 6.18 16.60
C GLU A 127 -0.46 6.73 15.18
N PHE A 128 -0.04 5.94 14.19
CA PHE A 128 -0.28 6.24 12.78
C PHE A 128 -1.64 5.68 12.36
N ARG A 129 -2.37 6.45 11.55
CA ARG A 129 -3.72 6.11 11.09
C ARG A 129 -3.75 6.06 9.56
N ALA A 130 -4.40 5.05 9.01
CA ALA A 130 -4.79 5.03 7.60
C ALA A 130 -6.29 4.79 7.51
N GLU A 131 -7.01 5.64 6.78
CA GLU A 131 -8.44 5.45 6.55
C GLU A 131 -8.63 4.65 5.25
N VAL A 132 -9.50 3.65 5.32
CA VAL A 132 -9.75 2.72 4.23
C VAL A 132 -11.26 2.62 4.05
N ARG A 133 -11.70 2.74 2.80
CA ARG A 133 -13.06 2.47 2.38
C ARG A 133 -13.07 1.17 1.56
N ILE A 134 -13.78 0.19 2.06
CA ILE A 134 -13.99 -1.08 1.38
C ILE A 134 -15.29 -0.99 0.59
N VAL A 135 -15.26 -1.36 -0.68
CA VAL A 135 -16.41 -1.32 -1.61
C VAL A 135 -16.68 -2.72 -2.16
N HIS A 136 -17.85 -2.92 -2.76
CA HIS A 136 -18.16 -4.20 -3.40
C HIS A 136 -17.26 -4.44 -4.62
N PRO A 137 -16.99 -5.72 -4.98
CA PRO A 137 -16.26 -6.05 -6.20
C PRO A 137 -16.93 -5.43 -7.43
N GLY A 138 -16.15 -4.78 -8.29
CA GLY A 138 -16.65 -4.10 -9.49
C GLY A 138 -17.22 -2.69 -9.27
N GLU A 139 -17.46 -2.29 -8.02
CA GLU A 139 -17.82 -0.91 -7.66
C GLU A 139 -16.59 -0.06 -7.33
N GLY A 140 -15.47 -0.73 -7.03
CA GLY A 140 -14.19 -0.08 -6.85
C GLY A 140 -13.47 0.04 -8.18
N SER A 141 -13.50 1.23 -8.79
CA SER A 141 -12.33 1.58 -9.57
C SER A 141 -11.17 1.65 -8.56
N PHE A 142 -10.03 1.02 -8.85
CA PHE A 142 -8.74 1.27 -8.18
C PHE A 142 -8.27 2.71 -8.48
N SER A 143 -9.18 3.68 -8.32
CA SER A 143 -9.05 5.10 -8.66
C SER A 143 -8.76 5.99 -7.48
N GLY A 144 -8.76 5.43 -6.26
CA GLY A 144 -8.07 6.05 -5.15
C GLY A 144 -6.58 5.81 -5.33
N ARG A 145 -5.76 6.87 -5.28
CA ARG A 145 -4.31 6.72 -5.22
C ARG A 145 -3.97 5.83 -4.01
N LEU A 146 -3.21 4.75 -4.20
CA LEU A 146 -2.59 4.02 -3.07
C LEU A 146 -1.42 4.81 -2.45
N CYS A 147 -1.10 5.97 -2.98
CA CYS A 147 -0.16 6.91 -2.39
C CYS A 147 -0.88 8.06 -1.71
N ALA A 148 -0.99 7.96 -0.38
CA ALA A 148 -1.08 9.10 0.50
C ALA A 148 0.12 9.05 1.44
N THR A 149 0.68 10.21 1.77
CA THR A 149 1.76 10.33 2.76
C THR A 149 1.34 11.40 3.74
N ALA A 150 0.99 11.00 4.97
CA ALA A 150 0.96 11.95 6.09
C ALA A 150 2.30 11.83 6.80
N SER A 151 3.08 12.90 6.81
CA SER A 151 4.41 12.91 7.42
C SER A 151 4.39 13.66 8.74
N VAL A 152 4.84 13.01 9.82
CA VAL A 152 5.19 13.71 11.06
C VAL A 152 6.69 13.63 11.23
N CYS A 153 7.38 14.77 11.19
CA CYS A 153 8.86 14.81 11.18
C CYS A 153 9.49 13.94 10.08
N GLY A 154 8.89 13.92 8.88
CA GLY A 154 9.38 13.11 7.77
C GLY A 154 9.10 11.61 7.89
N LEU A 155 8.40 11.15 8.93
CA LEU A 155 7.91 9.77 9.05
C LEU A 155 6.53 9.64 8.42
N GLY A 156 6.45 8.87 7.34
CA GLY A 156 5.23 8.53 6.62
C GLY A 156 4.89 7.05 6.72
N LEU A 157 3.73 6.70 6.17
CA LEU A 157 3.25 5.34 6.01
C LEU A 157 3.08 5.07 4.52
N ASP A 158 3.78 4.07 4.01
CA ASP A 158 3.61 3.55 2.67
C ASP A 158 2.57 2.44 2.69
N VAL A 159 1.66 2.46 1.71
CA VAL A 159 0.60 1.46 1.54
C VAL A 159 0.82 0.75 0.22
N TYR A 160 0.74 -0.58 0.27
CA TYR A 160 0.98 -1.45 -0.87
C TYR A 160 -0.28 -2.26 -1.16
N ARG A 161 -0.56 -2.47 -2.45
CA ARG A 161 -1.36 -3.62 -2.88
C ARG A 161 -0.57 -4.87 -2.51
N LEU A 162 -1.14 -5.74 -1.67
CA LEU A 162 -0.51 -6.99 -1.29
C LEU A 162 -0.92 -8.10 -2.27
N VAL A 163 0.07 -8.81 -2.77
CA VAL A 163 -0.06 -9.96 -3.66
C VAL A 163 0.57 -11.16 -2.96
N THR A 164 -0.15 -12.26 -2.85
CA THR A 164 0.33 -13.48 -2.20
C THR A 164 0.46 -14.62 -3.19
N LYS A 165 0.96 -15.78 -2.74
CA LYS A 165 1.03 -17.00 -3.55
C LYS A 165 -0.33 -17.42 -4.14
N ASP A 166 -1.45 -17.07 -3.51
CA ASP A 166 -2.80 -17.34 -4.03
C ASP A 166 -3.16 -16.53 -5.30
N ASP A 167 -2.32 -15.58 -5.66
CA ASP A 167 -2.48 -14.71 -6.83
C ASP A 167 -1.64 -15.16 -8.03
N ASP A 168 -1.07 -16.36 -7.98
CA ASP A 168 -0.24 -16.93 -9.05
C ASP A 168 -1.01 -16.96 -10.39
N GLY A 169 -0.34 -16.54 -11.46
CA GLY A 169 -0.87 -16.41 -12.81
C GLY A 169 -1.85 -15.24 -13.01
N LYS A 170 -2.18 -14.44 -11.98
CA LYS A 170 -3.14 -13.34 -12.12
C LYS A 170 -2.52 -12.10 -12.74
N THR A 171 -3.40 -11.25 -13.29
CA THR A 171 -3.06 -9.87 -13.66
C THR A 171 -3.50 -8.92 -12.54
N ILE A 172 -2.57 -8.12 -12.03
CA ILE A 172 -2.81 -7.10 -10.99
C ILE A 172 -2.84 -5.72 -11.64
N PRO A 173 -4.01 -5.06 -11.70
CA PRO A 173 -4.11 -3.71 -12.23
C PRO A 173 -3.59 -2.69 -11.21
N LEU A 174 -2.75 -1.76 -11.65
CA LEU A 174 -2.23 -0.63 -10.88
C LEU A 174 -2.36 0.68 -11.68
N ARG A 175 -2.14 1.81 -11.02
CA ARG A 175 -1.94 3.13 -11.64
C ARG A 175 -0.53 3.63 -11.39
N ALA A 176 -0.06 4.56 -12.22
CA ALA A 176 1.15 5.30 -11.92
C ALA A 176 1.02 6.00 -10.56
N GLY A 177 2.00 5.77 -9.69
CA GLY A 177 2.02 6.18 -8.29
C GLY A 177 1.61 5.08 -7.31
N ASP A 178 0.98 3.98 -7.72
CA ASP A 178 0.67 2.89 -6.80
C ASP A 178 1.92 2.08 -6.42
N LYS A 179 1.87 1.40 -5.28
CA LYS A 179 2.90 0.45 -4.86
C LYS A 179 2.30 -0.95 -4.74
N VAL A 180 3.10 -1.95 -5.06
CA VAL A 180 2.73 -3.37 -4.91
C VAL A 180 3.81 -4.11 -4.12
N MET A 181 3.37 -5.00 -3.24
CA MET A 181 4.22 -5.89 -2.47
C MET A 181 3.85 -7.34 -2.80
N ILE A 182 4.84 -8.11 -3.24
CA ILE A 182 4.73 -9.54 -3.48
C ILE A 182 5.26 -10.24 -2.23
N ALA A 183 4.39 -11.01 -1.58
CA ALA A 183 4.65 -11.72 -0.33
C ALA A 183 4.58 -13.23 -0.57
N LEU A 184 5.73 -13.89 -0.57
CA LEU A 184 5.84 -15.32 -0.87
C LEU A 184 6.33 -16.08 0.37
N PRO A 185 5.57 -17.08 0.86
CA PRO A 185 5.99 -17.87 2.00
C PRO A 185 7.26 -18.66 1.65
N GLY A 186 8.14 -18.82 2.63
CA GLY A 186 9.39 -19.56 2.48
C GLY A 186 10.13 -19.72 3.80
N ASN A 187 11.24 -20.45 3.77
CA ASN A 187 12.06 -20.67 4.95
C ASN A 187 13.57 -20.62 4.59
N PRO A 188 14.24 -19.47 4.77
CA PRO A 188 15.65 -19.32 4.44
C PRO A 188 16.56 -20.21 5.28
N THR A 189 16.11 -20.72 6.44
CA THR A 189 16.92 -21.62 7.28
C THR A 189 17.14 -22.99 6.62
N THR A 190 16.33 -23.32 5.62
CA THR A 190 16.49 -24.51 4.78
C THR A 190 17.42 -24.29 3.59
N GLY A 191 17.94 -23.07 3.41
CA GLY A 191 18.78 -22.67 2.29
C GLY A 191 18.03 -22.30 1.01
N TYR A 192 16.70 -22.42 1.00
CA TYR A 192 15.88 -21.99 -0.13
C TYR A 192 15.58 -20.49 -0.04
N GLU A 193 15.67 -19.82 -1.18
CA GLU A 193 15.36 -18.39 -1.30
C GLU A 193 14.47 -18.15 -2.51
N TRP A 194 13.60 -17.15 -2.41
CA TRP A 194 12.89 -16.61 -3.57
C TRP A 194 13.80 -15.62 -4.30
N THR A 195 13.96 -15.79 -5.60
CA THR A 195 14.63 -14.83 -6.49
C THR A 195 13.62 -14.27 -7.48
N GLY A 196 13.51 -12.94 -7.55
CA GLY A 196 12.68 -12.24 -8.55
C GLY A 196 13.40 -12.04 -9.89
N PRO A 197 12.82 -11.27 -10.81
CA PRO A 197 13.43 -11.01 -12.12
C PRO A 197 14.72 -10.18 -12.00
N ASP A 198 15.73 -10.50 -12.81
CA ASP A 198 17.03 -9.81 -12.85
C ASP A 198 16.91 -8.35 -13.35
N ALA A 199 15.92 -8.08 -14.20
CA ALA A 199 15.67 -6.77 -14.77
C ALA A 199 14.17 -6.51 -14.93
N LEU A 200 13.78 -5.24 -14.80
CA LEU A 200 12.43 -4.77 -15.08
C LEU A 200 12.44 -3.90 -16.34
N PRO A 201 11.34 -3.88 -17.11
CA PRO A 201 11.14 -2.88 -18.15
C PRO A 201 11.24 -1.46 -17.58
N ALA A 202 12.17 -0.65 -18.10
CA ALA A 202 12.41 0.70 -17.64
C ALA A 202 11.15 1.56 -17.76
N GLY A 203 10.87 2.37 -16.73
CA GLY A 203 9.78 3.34 -16.73
C GLY A 203 8.37 2.78 -16.51
N VAL A 204 8.22 1.49 -16.17
CA VAL A 204 6.93 0.92 -15.75
C VAL A 204 6.93 0.61 -14.26
N LEU A 205 7.88 -0.20 -13.79
CA LEU A 205 8.07 -0.55 -12.39
C LEU A 205 9.48 -0.20 -11.91
N GLU A 206 9.59 0.29 -10.68
CA GLU A 206 10.87 0.50 -9.99
C GLU A 206 10.89 -0.29 -8.67
N PRO A 207 11.98 -1.03 -8.38
CA PRO A 207 12.10 -1.73 -7.10
C PRO A 207 12.24 -0.73 -5.94
N ILE A 208 11.61 -1.04 -4.81
CA ILE A 208 11.74 -0.27 -3.58
C ILE A 208 12.61 -1.07 -2.59
N PRO A 209 13.69 -0.50 -2.04
CA PRO A 209 14.54 -1.19 -1.07
C PRO A 209 13.81 -1.39 0.27
N GLY A 210 14.15 -2.46 0.98
CA GLY A 210 13.59 -2.77 2.30
C GLY A 210 14.07 -4.12 2.81
N VAL A 211 13.57 -4.54 3.98
CA VAL A 211 13.84 -5.87 4.53
C VAL A 211 13.10 -6.91 3.69
N ASN A 212 13.83 -7.84 3.07
CA ASN A 212 13.26 -8.78 2.10
C ASN A 212 12.69 -10.06 2.74
N TYR A 213 12.75 -10.20 4.06
CA TYR A 213 12.22 -11.37 4.76
C TYR A 213 11.60 -10.98 6.11
N ARG A 214 10.34 -11.36 6.30
CA ARG A 214 9.60 -11.22 7.56
C ARG A 214 9.40 -12.61 8.18
N PRO A 215 9.99 -12.93 9.34
CA PRO A 215 9.72 -14.20 10.02
C PRO A 215 8.29 -14.24 10.55
N ASP A 216 7.66 -15.42 10.55
CA ASP A 216 6.30 -15.59 11.10
C ASP A 216 6.31 -15.63 12.64
N SER A 217 7.45 -15.99 13.23
CA SER A 217 7.67 -15.98 14.68
C SER A 217 9.15 -15.77 15.02
N GLY A 218 9.43 -15.41 16.27
CA GLY A 218 10.80 -15.32 16.78
C GLY A 218 11.49 -16.67 17.04
N LEU A 219 10.85 -17.81 16.72
CA LEU A 219 11.42 -19.13 16.94
C LEU A 219 12.51 -19.43 15.91
N ILE A 220 13.63 -19.97 16.38
CA ILE A 220 14.72 -20.42 15.51
C ILE A 220 14.19 -21.51 14.56
N GLY A 221 14.43 -21.34 13.26
CA GLY A 221 13.99 -22.28 12.23
C GLY A 221 12.57 -22.06 11.71
N ALA A 222 11.81 -21.13 12.30
CA ALA A 222 10.49 -20.77 11.78
C ALA A 222 10.61 -20.21 10.35
N GLY A 223 9.64 -20.59 9.52
CA GLY A 223 9.45 -19.97 8.23
C GLY A 223 9.00 -18.51 8.36
N GLY A 224 8.70 -17.94 7.21
CA GLY A 224 8.31 -16.56 7.08
C GLY A 224 7.92 -16.25 5.67
N THR A 225 8.01 -14.97 5.35
CA THR A 225 7.55 -14.43 4.07
C THR A 225 8.65 -13.59 3.45
N PHE A 226 9.01 -13.92 2.21
CA PHE A 226 9.89 -13.09 1.38
C PHE A 226 9.08 -11.95 0.77
N LEU A 227 9.64 -10.75 0.78
CA LEU A 227 8.98 -9.50 0.42
C LEU A 227 9.70 -8.80 -0.73
N PHE A 228 8.98 -8.59 -1.83
CA PHE A 228 9.45 -7.81 -2.98
C PHE A 228 8.54 -6.61 -3.19
N ARG A 229 9.10 -5.42 -3.37
CA ARG A 229 8.36 -4.15 -3.42
C ARG A 229 8.64 -3.44 -4.73
N TYR A 230 7.58 -2.94 -5.37
CA TYR A 230 7.70 -2.17 -6.60
C TYR A 230 6.79 -0.95 -6.57
N ALA A 231 7.30 0.18 -7.05
CA ALA A 231 6.52 1.37 -7.39
C ALA A 231 6.11 1.30 -8.87
N ALA A 232 4.85 1.53 -9.16
CA ALA A 232 4.38 1.76 -10.53
C ALA A 232 4.68 3.21 -10.92
N VAL A 233 5.59 3.43 -11.87
CA VAL A 233 6.07 4.77 -12.24
C VAL A 233 5.52 5.27 -13.57
N GLY A 234 5.06 4.36 -14.44
CA GLY A 234 4.49 4.71 -15.74
C GLY A 234 3.59 3.60 -16.30
N PRO A 235 2.77 3.90 -17.32
CA PRO A 235 1.86 2.94 -17.91
C PRO A 235 2.63 1.80 -18.62
N GLY A 236 2.09 0.59 -18.56
CA GLY A 236 2.71 -0.56 -19.20
C GLY A 236 2.27 -1.90 -18.59
N ARG A 237 2.76 -2.99 -19.17
CA ARG A 237 2.50 -4.35 -18.69
C ARG A 237 3.83 -5.03 -18.41
N VAL A 238 4.01 -5.54 -17.20
CA VAL A 238 5.24 -6.22 -16.76
C VAL A 238 4.88 -7.58 -16.20
N GLU A 239 5.49 -8.62 -16.75
CA GLU A 239 5.45 -9.96 -16.16
C GLU A 239 6.59 -10.09 -15.14
N LEU A 240 6.25 -10.50 -13.92
CA LEU A 240 7.20 -10.77 -12.85
C LEU A 240 7.18 -12.27 -12.57
N SER A 241 8.34 -12.89 -12.68
CA SER A 241 8.54 -14.31 -12.42
C SER A 241 9.54 -14.50 -11.28
N PHE A 242 9.17 -15.36 -10.35
CA PHE A 242 9.93 -15.66 -9.15
C PHE A 242 10.22 -17.17 -9.09
N SER A 243 11.39 -17.53 -8.58
CA SER A 243 11.80 -18.92 -8.41
C SER A 243 12.26 -19.18 -6.98
N TYR A 244 11.85 -20.31 -6.40
CA TYR A 244 12.23 -20.73 -5.06
C TYR A 244 13.24 -21.87 -5.13
N ARG A 245 14.50 -21.59 -4.84
CA ARG A 245 15.58 -22.58 -4.99
C ARG A 245 16.75 -22.32 -4.05
N ARG A 246 17.60 -23.35 -3.91
CA ARG A 246 18.94 -23.21 -3.36
C ARG A 246 19.88 -22.76 -4.48
N SER A 247 20.52 -21.61 -4.33
CA SER A 247 21.36 -21.04 -5.39
C SER A 247 22.59 -21.90 -5.74
N TRP A 248 23.02 -22.77 -4.83
CA TRP A 248 24.16 -23.68 -4.99
C TRP A 248 23.80 -25.09 -5.49
N GLU A 249 22.52 -25.42 -5.65
CA GLU A 249 22.10 -26.71 -6.18
C GLU A 249 21.79 -26.61 -7.68
N GLU A 250 22.31 -27.56 -8.46
CA GLU A 250 21.95 -27.73 -9.88
C GLU A 250 20.62 -28.50 -10.02
N ALA A 251 19.61 -28.08 -9.26
CA ALA A 251 18.25 -28.62 -9.31
C ALA A 251 17.28 -27.58 -9.88
N PRO A 252 16.18 -28.01 -10.53
CA PRO A 252 15.08 -27.11 -10.86
C PRO A 252 14.55 -26.40 -9.61
N ALA A 253 13.92 -25.23 -9.80
CA ALA A 253 13.25 -24.55 -8.70
C ALA A 253 12.19 -25.45 -8.07
N SER A 254 12.15 -25.47 -6.74
CA SER A 254 11.19 -26.26 -5.96
C SER A 254 9.78 -25.66 -6.04
N ASP A 255 9.70 -24.34 -6.20
CA ASP A 255 8.47 -23.63 -6.50
C ASP A 255 8.75 -22.45 -7.45
N SER A 256 7.68 -21.95 -8.09
CA SER A 256 7.71 -20.78 -8.96
C SER A 256 6.46 -19.94 -8.74
N PHE A 257 6.54 -18.65 -9.01
CA PHE A 257 5.39 -17.76 -8.91
C PHE A 257 5.46 -16.73 -10.04
N SER A 258 4.33 -16.47 -10.69
CA SER A 258 4.25 -15.55 -11.81
C SER A 258 3.06 -14.62 -11.66
N ILE A 259 3.24 -13.33 -11.94
CA ILE A 259 2.14 -12.37 -12.01
C ILE A 259 2.37 -11.39 -13.13
N VAL A 260 1.29 -10.79 -13.60
CA VAL A 260 1.37 -9.67 -14.53
C VAL A 260 0.90 -8.39 -13.87
N ILE A 261 1.78 -7.41 -13.73
CA ILE A 261 1.41 -6.07 -13.32
C ILE A 261 0.98 -5.27 -14.55
N SER A 262 -0.22 -4.72 -14.52
CA SER A 262 -0.77 -3.88 -15.60
C SER A 262 -1.01 -2.47 -15.07
N VAL A 263 -0.14 -1.53 -15.44
CA VAL A 263 -0.24 -0.13 -15.05
C VAL A 263 -1.04 0.64 -16.09
N GLY A 264 -2.22 1.13 -15.71
CA GLY A 264 -3.06 1.98 -16.55
C GLY A 264 -2.50 3.40 -16.69
N GLY A 265 -2.81 4.05 -17.81
CA GLY A 265 -2.56 5.48 -18.00
C GLY A 265 -3.41 6.33 -17.04
N VAL A 266 -2.88 7.50 -16.65
CA VAL A 266 -3.55 8.48 -15.79
C VAL A 266 -4.67 9.19 -16.55
#